data_AF-A0A9P3URE0-F1
#
_entry.id   AF-A0A9P3URE0-F1
#
_cell.length_a   1.000
_cell.length_b   1.000
_cell.length_c   1.000
_cell.angle_alpha   90.00
_cell.angle_beta   90.00
_cell.angle_gamma   90.00
#
_symmetry.space_group_name_H-M   'P 1'
#
loop_
_entity.id
_entity.type
_entity.pdbx_description
1 polymer ?
#
loop_
_entity_poly.entity_id
_entity_poly.type
_entity_poly.pdbx_seq_one_letter_code
_entity_poly.pdbx_strand_id
1 'polypeptide(L)'
;MSTMPHLGHPVPPYPYSGLSFEELPLEAQNMLNCYVLSADSYDPAAVEEVRHQRAGRLYRNLTGVFDALVTKRREVVGINAALQTMQPGRPEYTAAEDTYVRIARHVYHELLPELHGHLDRFIRETDALVWFEQHVRDGTPDAVSEEERERYRGNKMAPVIEGAFDLLFRLDAAVVMRDLENLEREVRAPPPSPTSPTTRKKAVRLTKSFELLSSRYNRNW
;
A
#
# COMPACT_ATOMS: atom_id res chain seq x y z
N MET A 1 -17.46 8.98 7.77
CA MET A 1 -16.17 9.61 8.17
C MET A 1 -15.55 8.69 9.20
N SER A 2 -14.63 7.83 8.78
CA SER A 2 -13.95 6.87 9.67
C SER A 2 -12.78 7.58 10.34
N THR A 3 -12.94 7.95 11.60
CA THR A 3 -11.83 8.43 12.44
C THR A 3 -10.84 7.28 12.61
N MET A 4 -9.68 7.39 11.96
CA MET A 4 -8.52 6.56 12.24
C MET A 4 -8.28 6.52 13.76
N PRO A 5 -7.96 5.36 14.34
CA PRO A 5 -7.62 5.28 15.76
C PRO A 5 -6.43 6.20 16.03
N HIS A 6 -6.63 7.19 16.90
CA HIS A 6 -5.54 8.02 17.44
C HIS A 6 -4.63 7.11 18.26
N LEU A 7 -3.63 6.52 17.60
CA LEU A 7 -2.48 5.95 18.27
C LEU A 7 -1.80 7.12 18.99
N GLY A 8 -1.99 7.22 20.32
CA GLY A 8 -1.51 8.30 21.18
C GLY A 8 0.02 8.35 21.34
N HIS A 9 0.77 8.05 20.29
CA HIS A 9 2.19 8.28 20.23
C HIS A 9 2.43 9.73 19.84
N PRO A 10 3.29 10.46 20.58
CA PRO A 10 3.70 11.79 20.15
C PRO A 10 4.30 11.67 18.74
N VAL A 11 3.83 12.50 17.83
CA VAL A 11 4.42 12.59 16.48
C VAL A 11 5.89 12.94 16.68
N PRO A 12 6.84 12.14 16.16
CA PRO A 12 8.25 12.46 16.30
C PRO A 12 8.52 13.83 15.66
N PRO A 13 9.39 14.65 16.27
CA PRO A 13 9.71 15.96 15.72
C PRO A 13 10.23 15.85 14.29
N TYR A 14 9.97 16.88 13.49
CA TYR A 14 10.40 16.97 12.10
C TYR A 14 11.91 16.71 11.99
N PRO A 15 12.35 15.66 11.27
CA PRO A 15 13.73 15.17 11.38
C PRO A 15 14.79 16.12 10.83
N TYR A 16 14.41 17.08 9.98
CA TYR A 16 15.34 18.06 9.40
C TYR A 16 15.25 19.44 10.06
N SER A 17 14.47 19.58 11.14
CA SER A 17 14.35 20.84 11.86
C SER A 17 15.71 21.31 12.38
N GLY A 18 16.09 22.54 12.04
CA GLY A 18 17.32 23.18 12.52
C GLY A 18 18.63 22.69 11.91
N LEU A 19 18.59 21.76 10.95
CA LEU A 19 19.79 21.28 10.26
C LEU A 19 20.27 22.28 9.19
N SER A 20 21.58 22.41 9.03
CA SER A 20 22.19 23.02 7.85
C SER A 20 22.10 22.10 6.63
N PHE A 21 22.39 22.61 5.43
CA PHE A 21 22.38 21.80 4.21
C PHE A 21 23.36 20.62 4.31
N GLU A 22 24.56 20.84 4.84
CA GLU A 22 25.62 19.84 4.99
C GLU A 22 25.26 18.76 6.02
N GLU A 23 24.37 19.06 6.95
CA GLU A 23 23.89 18.14 7.99
C GLU A 23 22.72 17.27 7.52
N LEU A 24 22.11 17.58 6.36
CA LEU A 24 21.05 16.75 5.78
C LEU A 24 21.60 15.38 5.37
N PRO A 25 20.78 14.32 5.35
CA PRO A 25 21.17 13.05 4.74
C PRO A 25 21.62 13.24 3.29
N LEU A 26 22.66 12.51 2.87
CA LEU A 26 23.26 12.63 1.53
C LEU A 26 22.22 12.50 0.39
N GLU A 27 21.21 11.65 0.60
CA GLU A 27 20.10 11.45 -0.33
C GLU A 27 19.26 12.72 -0.52
N ALA A 28 19.00 13.46 0.56
CA ALA A 28 18.29 14.73 0.55
C ALA A 28 19.12 15.82 -0.16
N GLN A 29 20.40 15.93 0.18
CA GLN A 29 21.32 16.85 -0.50
C GLN A 29 21.37 16.61 -2.01
N ASN A 30 21.57 15.35 -2.41
CA ASN A 30 21.60 14.96 -3.82
C ASN A 30 20.29 15.30 -4.54
N MET A 31 19.15 15.03 -3.89
CA MET A 31 17.85 15.33 -4.48
C MET A 31 17.66 16.83 -4.71
N LEU A 32 17.95 17.67 -3.72
CA LEU A 32 17.86 19.13 -3.84
C LEU A 32 18.79 19.66 -4.95
N ASN A 33 20.02 19.15 -5.00
CA ASN A 33 21.00 19.51 -6.04
C ASN A 33 20.55 19.07 -7.45
N CYS A 34 19.95 17.89 -7.60
CA CYS A 34 19.47 17.39 -8.89
C CYS A 34 18.39 18.26 -9.51
N TYR A 35 17.55 18.90 -8.70
CA TYR A 35 16.51 19.81 -9.18
C TYR A 35 16.96 21.27 -9.27
N VAL A 36 18.24 21.54 -9.00
CA VAL A 36 18.84 22.88 -9.04
C VAL A 36 18.03 23.88 -8.20
N LEU A 37 17.49 23.39 -7.07
CA LEU A 37 16.72 24.23 -6.15
C LEU A 37 17.70 25.10 -5.38
N SER A 38 17.67 26.41 -5.61
CA SER A 38 18.47 27.38 -4.87
C SER A 38 17.59 28.47 -4.26
N ALA A 39 18.05 29.06 -3.15
CA ALA A 39 17.34 30.16 -2.52
C ALA A 39 17.23 31.38 -3.45
N ASP A 40 18.26 31.63 -4.26
CA ASP A 40 18.30 32.74 -5.22
C ASP A 40 17.29 32.61 -6.38
N SER A 41 16.78 31.40 -6.63
CA SER A 41 15.88 31.09 -7.74
C SER A 41 14.59 30.41 -7.28
N TYR A 42 14.19 30.64 -6.03
CA TYR A 42 13.02 29.99 -5.44
C TYR A 42 11.74 30.29 -6.23
N ASP A 43 11.13 29.23 -6.76
CA ASP A 43 9.81 29.22 -7.34
C ASP A 43 8.95 28.16 -6.62
N PRO A 44 7.92 28.57 -5.85
CA PRO A 44 7.00 27.65 -5.20
C PRO A 44 6.33 26.66 -6.17
N ALA A 45 6.06 27.08 -7.42
CA ALA A 45 5.44 26.23 -8.41
C ALA A 45 6.38 25.11 -8.88
N ALA A 46 7.67 25.42 -9.06
CA ALA A 46 8.69 24.43 -9.36
C ALA A 46 8.84 23.39 -8.23
N VAL A 47 8.82 23.82 -6.96
CA VAL A 47 8.87 22.90 -5.81
C VAL A 47 7.65 21.98 -5.77
N GLU A 48 6.46 22.52 -6.01
CA GLU A 48 5.23 21.72 -6.06
C GLU A 48 5.25 20.71 -7.22
N GLU A 49 5.77 21.09 -8.39
CA GLU A 49 5.94 20.18 -9.52
C GLU A 49 6.86 19.00 -9.17
N VAL A 50 8.00 19.26 -8.50
CA VAL A 50 8.87 18.18 -8.03
C VAL A 50 8.11 17.25 -7.06
N ARG A 51 7.32 17.81 -6.15
CA ARG A 51 6.50 17.02 -5.22
C ARG A 51 5.50 16.13 -5.95
N HIS A 52 4.78 16.66 -6.94
CA HIS A 52 3.87 15.87 -7.77
C HIS A 52 4.58 14.76 -8.53
N GLN A 53 5.75 15.03 -9.12
CA GLN A 53 6.55 14.01 -9.80
C GLN A 53 6.96 12.88 -8.86
N ARG A 54 7.30 13.19 -7.60
CA ARG A 54 7.65 12.20 -6.57
C ARG A 54 6.45 11.40 -6.10
N ALA A 55 5.30 12.04 -5.89
CA ALA A 55 4.05 11.34 -5.61
C ALA A 55 3.68 10.37 -6.74
N GLY A 56 3.77 10.81 -7.99
CA GLY A 56 3.53 9.96 -9.16
C GLY A 56 4.51 8.78 -9.25
N ARG A 57 5.78 8.99 -8.89
CA ARG A 57 6.78 7.91 -8.83
C ARG A 57 6.45 6.90 -7.73
N LEU A 58 6.05 7.38 -6.54
CA LEU A 58 5.61 6.52 -5.44
C LEU A 58 4.45 5.63 -5.90
N TYR A 59 3.39 6.21 -6.48
CA TYR A 59 2.24 5.43 -6.93
C TYR A 59 2.60 4.35 -7.94
N ARG A 60 3.46 4.65 -8.91
CA ARG A 60 3.92 3.65 -9.89
C ARG A 60 4.66 2.49 -9.20
N ASN A 61 5.56 2.80 -8.27
CA ASN A 61 6.31 1.77 -7.55
C ASN A 61 5.38 0.92 -6.66
N LEU A 62 4.47 1.57 -5.93
CA LEU A 62 3.55 0.88 -5.03
C LEU A 62 2.50 0.04 -5.75
N THR A 63 2.14 0.37 -6.99
CA THR A 63 1.16 -0.42 -7.76
C THR A 63 1.60 -1.88 -7.88
N GLY A 64 2.87 -2.13 -8.25
CA GLY A 64 3.39 -3.50 -8.37
C GLY A 64 3.41 -4.25 -7.03
N VAL A 65 3.82 -3.57 -5.95
CA VAL A 65 3.85 -4.14 -4.60
C VAL A 65 2.43 -4.46 -4.11
N PHE A 66 1.47 -3.56 -4.35
CA PHE A 66 0.07 -3.76 -3.98
C PHE A 66 -0.58 -4.89 -4.76
N ASP A 67 -0.34 -4.99 -6.07
CA ASP A 67 -0.81 -6.12 -6.87
C ASP A 67 -0.29 -7.46 -6.34
N ALA A 68 0.99 -7.51 -5.97
CA ALA A 68 1.60 -8.70 -5.38
C ALA A 68 0.97 -9.02 -4.01
N LEU A 69 0.79 -8.03 -3.14
CA LEU A 69 0.17 -8.22 -1.81
C LEU A 69 -1.28 -8.72 -1.94
N VAL A 70 -2.08 -8.13 -2.83
CA VAL A 70 -3.45 -8.56 -3.10
C VAL A 70 -3.46 -10.00 -3.61
N THR A 71 -2.59 -10.33 -4.56
CA THR A 71 -2.46 -11.69 -5.10
C THR A 71 -2.13 -12.71 -4.00
N LYS A 72 -1.13 -12.41 -3.16
CA LYS A 72 -0.73 -13.29 -2.05
C LYS A 72 -1.85 -13.45 -1.01
N ARG A 73 -2.59 -12.39 -0.71
CA ARG A 73 -3.78 -12.46 0.16
C ARG A 73 -4.83 -13.41 -0.41
N ARG A 74 -5.07 -13.38 -1.73
CA ARG A 74 -6.03 -14.30 -2.38
C ARG A 74 -5.57 -15.75 -2.32
N GLU A 75 -4.29 -16.01 -2.59
CA GLU A 75 -3.70 -17.34 -2.44
C GLU A 75 -3.91 -17.89 -1.02
N VAL A 76 -3.65 -17.08 0.02
CA VAL A 76 -3.87 -17.46 1.43
C VAL A 76 -5.34 -17.76 1.71
N VAL A 77 -6.28 -16.96 1.21
CA VAL A 77 -7.72 -17.22 1.38
C VAL A 77 -8.10 -18.56 0.75
N GLY A 78 -7.60 -18.86 -0.46
CA GLY A 78 -7.84 -20.13 -1.14
C GLY A 78 -7.26 -21.33 -0.38
N ILE A 79 -6.03 -21.20 0.13
CA ILE A 79 -5.37 -22.23 0.94
C ILE A 79 -6.15 -22.49 2.22
N ASN A 80 -6.55 -21.43 2.95
CA ASN A 80 -7.32 -21.57 4.18
C ASN A 80 -8.67 -22.27 3.95
N ALA A 81 -9.36 -21.93 2.86
CA ALA A 81 -10.60 -22.61 2.49
C ALA A 81 -10.36 -24.09 2.14
N ALA A 82 -9.24 -24.42 1.51
CA ALA A 82 -8.88 -25.81 1.20
C ALA A 82 -8.54 -26.60 2.47
N LEU A 83 -7.70 -26.06 3.35
CA LEU A 83 -7.28 -26.68 4.61
C LEU A 83 -8.47 -27.02 5.51
N GLN A 84 -9.49 -26.16 5.58
CA GLN A 84 -10.74 -26.42 6.32
C GLN A 84 -11.50 -27.68 5.85
N THR A 85 -11.24 -28.15 4.63
CA THR A 85 -11.89 -29.32 4.04
C THR A 85 -10.99 -30.55 3.97
N MET A 86 -9.71 -30.42 4.31
CA MET A 86 -8.72 -31.48 4.25
C MET A 86 -8.52 -32.14 5.63
N GLN A 87 -8.16 -33.42 5.63
CA GLN A 87 -7.75 -34.10 6.86
C GLN A 87 -6.28 -33.80 7.17
N PRO A 88 -5.94 -33.40 8.41
CA PRO A 88 -4.56 -33.24 8.83
C PRO A 88 -3.73 -34.52 8.63
N GLY A 89 -2.44 -34.36 8.33
CA GLY A 89 -1.50 -35.48 8.12
C GLY A 89 -1.55 -36.13 6.73
N ARG A 90 -2.41 -35.64 5.83
CA ARG A 90 -2.39 -36.03 4.41
C ARG A 90 -1.30 -35.26 3.65
N PRO A 91 -0.68 -35.85 2.62
CA PRO A 91 0.32 -35.16 1.80
C PRO A 91 -0.19 -33.82 1.22
N GLU A 92 -1.46 -33.75 0.82
CA GLU A 92 -2.07 -32.54 0.28
C GLU A 92 -2.22 -31.43 1.33
N TYR A 93 -2.42 -31.81 2.59
CA TYR A 93 -2.50 -30.88 3.71
C TYR A 93 -1.12 -30.27 4.00
N THR A 94 -0.07 -31.10 4.10
CA THR A 94 1.31 -30.64 4.29
C THR A 94 1.77 -29.73 3.15
N ALA A 95 1.48 -30.08 1.89
CA ALA A 95 1.82 -29.24 0.74
C ALA A 95 1.13 -27.86 0.78
N ALA A 96 -0.11 -27.80 1.28
CA ALA A 96 -0.85 -26.55 1.46
C ALA A 96 -0.25 -25.69 2.60
N GLU A 97 0.15 -26.31 3.71
CA GLU A 97 0.88 -25.62 4.80
C GLU A 97 2.24 -25.07 4.32
N ASP A 98 3.02 -25.86 3.59
CA ASP A 98 4.31 -25.43 3.03
C ASP A 98 4.13 -24.23 2.09
N THR A 99 3.07 -24.25 1.29
CA THR A 99 2.72 -23.13 0.41
C THR A 99 2.35 -21.88 1.21
N TYR A 100 1.57 -22.03 2.28
CA TYR A 100 1.22 -20.92 3.18
C TYR A 100 2.48 -20.29 3.80
N VAL A 101 3.40 -21.12 4.32
CA VAL A 101 4.67 -20.65 4.91
C VAL A 101 5.51 -19.91 3.88
N ARG A 102 5.60 -20.41 2.63
CA ARG A 102 6.31 -19.72 1.55
C ARG A 102 5.70 -18.37 1.22
N ILE A 103 4.37 -18.27 1.16
CA ILE A 103 3.68 -17.00 0.93
C ILE A 103 3.95 -16.02 2.06
N ALA A 104 3.82 -16.47 3.32
CA ALA A 104 4.10 -15.63 4.48
C ALA A 104 5.54 -15.10 4.43
N ARG A 105 6.52 -15.96 4.12
CA ARG A 105 7.92 -15.55 3.97
C ARG A 105 8.08 -14.46 2.92
N HIS A 106 7.52 -14.65 1.73
CA HIS A 106 7.59 -13.68 0.65
C HIS A 106 6.96 -12.33 1.04
N VAL A 107 5.80 -12.36 1.72
CA VAL A 107 5.15 -11.12 2.19
C VAL A 107 6.02 -10.40 3.22
N TYR A 108 6.49 -11.10 4.26
CA TYR A 108 7.21 -10.47 5.37
C TYR A 108 8.66 -10.09 5.06
N HIS A 109 9.34 -10.81 4.17
CA HIS A 109 10.76 -10.59 3.90
C HIS A 109 11.03 -9.88 2.57
N GLU A 110 10.04 -9.77 1.67
CA GLU A 110 10.23 -9.10 0.37
C GLU A 110 9.23 -7.95 0.21
N LEU A 111 7.92 -8.23 0.19
CA LEU A 111 6.92 -7.22 -0.18
C LEU A 111 6.75 -6.10 0.86
N LEU A 112 6.66 -6.43 2.15
CA LEU A 112 6.53 -5.40 3.20
C LEU A 112 7.80 -4.54 3.35
N PRO A 113 9.03 -5.11 3.33
CA PRO A 113 10.24 -4.30 3.27
C PRO A 113 10.32 -3.39 2.04
N GLU A 114 9.90 -3.88 0.86
CA GLU A 114 9.87 -3.07 -0.37
C GLU A 114 8.87 -1.91 -0.26
N LEU A 115 7.66 -2.18 0.24
CA LEU A 115 6.64 -1.16 0.55
C LEU A 115 7.21 -0.09 1.48
N HIS A 116 7.80 -0.49 2.61
CA HIS A 116 8.41 0.44 3.57
C HIS A 116 9.54 1.24 2.92
N GLY A 117 10.44 0.61 2.16
CA GLY A 117 11.54 1.30 1.48
C GLY A 117 11.06 2.37 0.49
N HIS A 118 9.95 2.14 -0.21
CA HIS A 118 9.34 3.14 -1.10
C HIS A 118 8.72 4.30 -0.32
N LEU A 119 7.99 4.01 0.77
CA LEU A 119 7.40 5.04 1.62
C LEU A 119 8.47 5.88 2.31
N ASP A 120 9.47 5.26 2.92
CA ASP A 120 10.58 5.94 3.59
C ASP A 120 11.33 6.87 2.64
N ARG A 121 11.58 6.42 1.40
CA ARG A 121 12.21 7.28 0.39
C ARG A 121 11.34 8.48 0.06
N PHE A 122 10.05 8.29 -0.17
CA PHE A 122 9.13 9.40 -0.45
C PHE A 122 9.05 10.38 0.73
N ILE A 123 9.03 9.87 1.97
CA ILE A 123 9.03 10.66 3.20
C ILE A 123 10.27 11.55 3.24
N ARG A 124 11.47 10.98 3.08
CA ARG A 124 12.74 11.73 3.09
C ARG A 124 12.81 12.76 1.98
N GLU A 125 12.36 12.41 0.77
CA GLU A 125 12.34 13.35 -0.35
C GLU A 125 11.38 14.53 -0.09
N THR A 126 10.21 14.26 0.50
CA THR A 126 9.25 15.31 0.88
C THR A 126 9.80 16.17 2.02
N ASP A 127 10.43 15.55 3.01
CA ASP A 127 11.06 16.24 4.13
C ASP A 127 12.16 17.17 3.62
N ALA A 128 12.96 16.76 2.63
CA ALA A 128 13.97 17.62 2.03
C ALA A 128 13.38 18.84 1.31
N LEU A 129 12.26 18.68 0.60
CA LEU A 129 11.56 19.82 -0.03
C LEU A 129 10.97 20.77 1.01
N VAL A 130 10.38 20.23 2.09
CA VAL A 130 9.88 21.03 3.21
C VAL A 130 11.01 21.82 3.87
N TRP A 131 12.18 21.20 4.06
CA TRP A 131 13.37 21.86 4.60
C TRP A 131 13.82 23.00 3.68
N PHE A 132 13.86 22.77 2.37
CA PHE A 132 14.27 23.78 1.40
C PHE A 132 13.34 24.99 1.44
N GLU A 133 12.03 24.79 1.41
CA GLU A 133 11.05 25.89 1.50
C GLU A 133 11.17 26.68 2.81
N GLN A 134 11.54 26.02 3.91
CA GLN A 134 11.81 26.71 5.17
C GLN A 134 13.07 27.55 5.10
N HIS A 135 14.17 26.97 4.59
CA HIS A 135 15.45 27.65 4.50
C HIS A 135 15.37 28.93 3.65
N VAL A 136 14.58 28.91 2.58
CA VAL A 136 14.34 30.11 1.76
C VAL A 136 13.54 31.19 2.51
N ARG A 137 12.60 30.80 3.36
CA ARG A 137 11.76 31.73 4.13
C ARG A 137 12.42 32.20 5.42
N ASP A 138 13.51 31.57 5.84
CA ASP A 138 14.18 31.92 7.07
C ASP A 138 14.75 33.34 7.02
N GLY A 139 14.54 34.12 8.08
CA GLY A 139 14.89 35.55 8.10
C GLY A 139 14.01 36.47 7.25
N THR A 140 12.96 35.95 6.60
CA THR A 140 11.96 36.76 5.87
C THR A 140 10.71 37.01 6.72
N PRO A 141 9.82 37.95 6.35
CA PRO A 141 8.52 38.13 7.00
C PRO A 141 7.61 36.88 6.94
N ASP A 142 7.88 35.96 6.01
CA ASP A 142 7.12 34.71 5.81
C ASP A 142 7.72 33.51 6.56
N ALA A 143 8.63 33.76 7.52
CA ALA A 143 9.22 32.72 8.35
C ALA A 143 8.13 31.96 9.13
N VAL A 144 8.13 30.64 9.02
CA VAL A 144 7.13 29.75 9.65
C VAL A 144 7.66 29.18 10.96
N SER A 145 6.77 29.14 11.97
CA SER A 145 7.02 28.49 13.26
C SER A 145 7.17 26.97 13.14
N GLU A 146 7.76 26.31 14.13
CA GLU A 146 7.95 24.86 14.12
C GLU A 146 6.61 24.09 14.05
N GLU A 147 5.57 24.57 14.72
CA GLU A 147 4.23 23.98 14.66
C GLU A 147 3.61 24.07 13.26
N GLU A 148 3.79 25.21 12.58
CA GLU A 148 3.33 25.39 11.21
C GLU A 148 4.11 24.52 10.22
N ARG A 149 5.39 24.25 10.50
CA ARG A 149 6.23 23.35 9.70
C ARG A 149 5.72 21.92 9.75
N GLU A 150 5.45 21.39 10.94
CA GLU A 150 4.92 20.03 11.08
C GLU A 150 3.53 19.92 10.44
N ARG A 151 2.68 20.94 10.59
CA ARG A 151 1.38 21.01 9.92
C ARG A 151 1.53 21.02 8.40
N TYR A 152 2.45 21.83 7.88
CA TYR A 152 2.72 21.95 6.45
C TYR A 152 3.23 20.62 5.88
N ARG A 153 4.19 19.99 6.55
CA ARG A 153 4.68 18.65 6.24
C ARG A 153 3.54 17.63 6.18
N GLY A 154 2.72 17.56 7.23
CA GLY A 154 1.57 16.67 7.30
C GLY A 154 0.61 16.88 6.12
N ASN A 155 0.29 18.14 5.79
CA ASN A 155 -0.57 18.49 4.66
C ASN A 155 -0.01 18.07 3.30
N LYS A 156 1.31 18.02 3.14
CA LYS A 156 1.95 17.60 1.88
C LYS A 156 2.08 16.08 1.77
N MET A 157 2.17 15.36 2.89
CA MET A 157 2.37 13.92 2.91
C MET A 157 1.07 13.13 2.97
N ALA A 158 0.14 13.53 3.85
CA ALA A 158 -1.05 12.76 4.16
C ALA A 158 -1.90 12.42 2.92
N PRO A 159 -2.21 13.37 2.02
CA PRO A 159 -3.03 13.05 0.83
C PRO A 159 -2.37 12.02 -0.08
N VAL A 160 -1.03 12.04 -0.16
CA VAL A 160 -0.28 11.12 -1.01
C VAL A 160 -0.31 9.70 -0.42
N ILE A 161 -0.07 9.59 0.88
CA ILE A 161 -0.09 8.31 1.62
C ILE A 161 -1.51 7.72 1.65
N GLU A 162 -2.51 8.52 1.96
CA GLU A 162 -3.92 8.12 1.92
C GLU A 162 -4.32 7.63 0.53
N GLY A 163 -3.97 8.40 -0.52
CA GLY A 163 -4.22 8.00 -1.91
C GLY A 163 -3.51 6.70 -2.31
N ALA A 164 -2.35 6.40 -1.73
CA ALA A 164 -1.65 5.13 -1.96
C ALA A 164 -2.41 3.97 -1.31
N PHE A 165 -2.86 4.11 -0.06
CA PHE A 165 -3.66 3.07 0.57
C PHE A 165 -5.04 2.89 -0.10
N ASP A 166 -5.66 3.97 -0.57
CA ASP A 166 -6.88 3.90 -1.38
C ASP A 166 -6.67 3.14 -2.69
N LEU A 167 -5.47 3.21 -3.29
CA LEU A 167 -5.13 2.38 -4.44
C LEU A 167 -5.10 0.90 -4.05
N LEU A 168 -4.45 0.53 -2.94
CA LEU A 168 -4.43 -0.86 -2.45
C LEU A 168 -5.86 -1.39 -2.21
N PHE A 169 -6.73 -0.60 -1.56
CA PHE A 169 -8.11 -0.99 -1.32
C PHE A 169 -8.89 -1.18 -2.62
N ARG A 170 -8.72 -0.29 -3.61
CA ARG A 170 -9.37 -0.41 -4.92
C ARG A 170 -8.90 -1.65 -5.68
N LEU A 171 -7.60 -1.96 -5.64
CA LEU A 171 -7.04 -3.16 -6.27
C LEU A 171 -7.61 -4.43 -5.63
N ASP A 172 -7.67 -4.49 -4.30
CA ASP A 172 -8.28 -5.62 -3.60
C ASP A 172 -9.76 -5.78 -3.95
N ALA A 173 -10.53 -4.68 -3.93
CA ALA A 173 -11.95 -4.70 -4.29
C ALA A 173 -12.17 -5.15 -5.75
N ALA A 174 -11.36 -4.68 -6.69
CA ALA A 174 -11.45 -5.07 -8.10
C ALA A 174 -11.21 -6.58 -8.28
N VAL A 175 -10.23 -7.15 -7.57
CA VAL A 175 -9.97 -8.59 -7.58
C VAL A 175 -11.14 -9.38 -6.98
N VAL A 176 -11.70 -8.93 -5.84
CA VAL A 176 -12.90 -9.56 -5.25
C VAL A 176 -14.05 -9.60 -6.25
N MET A 177 -14.36 -8.47 -6.88
CA MET A 177 -15.47 -8.36 -7.81
C MET A 177 -15.28 -9.29 -9.00
N ARG A 178 -14.08 -9.35 -9.57
CA ARG A 178 -13.74 -10.27 -10.65
C ARG A 178 -13.92 -11.73 -10.23
N ASP A 179 -13.49 -12.09 -9.02
CA ASP A 179 -13.64 -13.46 -8.50
C ASP A 179 -15.12 -13.84 -8.33
N LEU A 180 -15.95 -12.91 -7.82
CA LEU A 180 -17.39 -13.12 -7.69
C LEU A 180 -18.08 -13.29 -9.05
N GLU A 181 -17.74 -12.45 -10.03
CA GLU A 181 -18.25 -12.56 -11.40
C GLU A 181 -17.87 -13.88 -12.06
N ASN A 182 -16.62 -14.32 -11.90
CA ASN A 182 -16.16 -15.60 -12.44
C ASN A 182 -16.94 -16.76 -11.81
N LEU A 183 -17.15 -16.71 -10.49
CA LEU A 183 -17.90 -17.74 -9.78
C LEU A 183 -19.37 -17.78 -10.19
N GLU A 184 -20.00 -16.62 -10.40
CA GLU A 184 -21.36 -16.52 -10.90
C GLU A 184 -21.48 -17.13 -12.31
N ARG A 185 -20.52 -16.86 -13.20
CA ARG A 185 -20.46 -17.50 -14.52
C ARG A 185 -20.32 -19.01 -14.41
N GLU A 186 -19.49 -19.53 -13.50
CA GLU A 186 -19.35 -20.97 -13.27
C GLU A 186 -20.63 -21.62 -12.75
N VAL A 187 -21.38 -20.94 -11.88
CA VAL A 187 -22.66 -21.43 -11.35
C VAL A 187 -23.76 -21.40 -12.42
N ARG A 188 -23.77 -20.39 -13.29
CA ARG A 188 -24.74 -20.25 -14.39
C ARG A 188 -24.39 -21.10 -15.61
N ALA A 189 -23.16 -21.59 -15.72
CA ALA A 189 -22.75 -22.45 -16.82
C ALA A 189 -23.61 -23.74 -16.84
N PRO A 190 -24.14 -24.14 -18.01
CA PRO A 190 -24.91 -25.38 -18.10
C PRO A 190 -24.06 -26.56 -17.62
N PRO A 191 -24.65 -27.51 -16.88
CA PRO A 191 -23.89 -28.61 -16.31
C PRO A 191 -23.17 -29.36 -17.44
N PRO A 192 -21.88 -29.71 -17.27
CA PRO A 192 -21.23 -30.59 -18.21
C PRO A 192 -22.01 -31.90 -18.29
N SER A 193 -22.10 -32.47 -19.50
CA SER A 193 -22.83 -33.69 -19.82
C SER A 193 -22.69 -34.76 -18.71
N PRO A 194 -23.76 -35.47 -18.33
CA PRO A 194 -23.79 -36.32 -17.16
C PRO A 194 -22.97 -37.60 -17.40
N THR A 195 -21.66 -37.55 -17.17
CA THR A 195 -20.81 -38.73 -17.23
C THR A 195 -20.02 -38.99 -15.95
N SER A 196 -20.17 -38.21 -14.86
CA SER A 196 -19.47 -38.54 -13.61
C SER A 196 -20.11 -38.01 -12.31
N PRO A 197 -20.06 -38.77 -11.19
CA PRO A 197 -20.53 -38.35 -9.86
C PRO A 197 -19.82 -37.12 -9.26
N THR A 198 -18.72 -36.69 -9.87
CA THR A 198 -17.83 -35.63 -9.36
C THR A 198 -18.43 -34.22 -9.46
N THR A 199 -19.41 -34.02 -10.35
CA THR A 199 -19.98 -32.70 -10.69
C THR A 199 -20.80 -32.10 -9.53
N ARG A 200 -21.48 -32.94 -8.74
CA ARG A 200 -22.35 -32.50 -7.64
C ARG A 200 -21.56 -31.96 -6.44
N LYS A 201 -20.39 -32.53 -6.14
CA LYS A 201 -19.49 -32.03 -5.08
C LYS A 201 -18.84 -30.70 -5.45
N LYS A 202 -18.53 -30.51 -6.75
CA LYS A 202 -17.96 -29.26 -7.26
C LYS A 202 -18.95 -28.10 -7.15
N ALA A 203 -20.22 -28.31 -7.51
CA ALA A 203 -21.28 -27.32 -7.38
C ALA A 203 -21.48 -26.86 -5.92
N VAL A 204 -21.60 -27.80 -4.97
CA VAL A 204 -21.77 -27.45 -3.53
C VAL A 204 -20.56 -26.70 -2.97
N ARG A 205 -19.34 -27.02 -3.43
CA ARG A 205 -18.11 -26.33 -3.00
C ARG A 205 -18.07 -24.90 -3.53
N LEU A 206 -18.51 -24.68 -4.78
CA LEU A 206 -18.61 -23.36 -5.39
C LEU A 206 -19.64 -22.48 -4.68
N THR A 207 -20.83 -23.00 -4.35
CA THR A 207 -21.86 -22.23 -3.63
C THR A 207 -21.38 -21.79 -2.25
N LYS A 208 -20.69 -22.66 -1.50
CA LYS A 208 -20.10 -22.29 -0.20
C LYS A 208 -18.99 -21.24 -0.32
N SER A 209 -18.16 -21.33 -1.36
CA SER A 209 -17.15 -20.31 -1.64
C SER A 209 -17.78 -18.96 -2.00
N PHE A 210 -18.89 -18.96 -2.74
CA PHE A 210 -19.65 -17.74 -3.06
C PHE A 210 -20.18 -17.07 -1.79
N GLU A 211 -20.82 -17.84 -0.92
CA GLU A 211 -21.38 -17.34 0.34
C GLU A 211 -20.29 -16.81 1.28
N LEU A 212 -19.14 -17.49 1.36
CA LEU A 212 -17.98 -17.05 2.17
C LEU A 212 -17.36 -15.74 1.65
N LEU A 213 -17.19 -15.60 0.33
CA LEU A 213 -16.65 -14.40 -0.29
C LEU A 213 -17.62 -13.22 -0.16
N SER A 214 -18.91 -13.44 -0.40
CA SER A 214 -19.97 -12.42 -0.30
C SER A 214 -20.20 -11.96 1.15
N SER A 215 -20.21 -12.89 2.11
CA SER A 215 -20.38 -12.60 3.54
C SER A 215 -19.18 -11.83 4.14
N ARG A 216 -17.97 -12.08 3.64
CA ARG A 216 -16.77 -11.34 4.07
C ARG A 216 -16.65 -9.96 3.45
N TYR A 217 -17.13 -9.80 2.21
CA TYR A 217 -17.23 -8.47 1.61
C TYR A 217 -18.19 -7.60 2.40
N ASN A 218 -19.39 -8.10 2.75
CA ASN A 218 -20.40 -7.33 3.49
C ASN A 218 -20.08 -7.05 4.99
N ARG A 219 -19.02 -7.62 5.57
CA ARG A 219 -18.67 -7.43 7.00
C ARG A 219 -17.49 -6.50 7.25
N ASN A 220 -16.75 -6.12 6.22
CA ASN A 220 -15.55 -5.28 6.36
C ASN A 220 -15.74 -3.88 5.73
N TRP A 221 -16.99 -3.48 5.49
CA TRP A 221 -17.41 -2.12 5.13
C TRP A 221 -18.41 -1.59 6.16
#